data_AF-A0A914TPU6-F1
#
_entry.id   AF-A0A914TPU6-F1
#
_cell.length_a   1.000
_cell.length_b   1.000
_cell.length_c   1.000
_cell.angle_alpha   90.00
_cell.angle_beta   90.00
_cell.angle_gamma   90.00
#
_symmetry.space_group_name_H-M   'P 1'
#
loop_
_entity.id
_entity.type
_entity.pdbx_description
1 polymer ?
#
loop_
_entity_poly.entity_id
_entity_poly.type
_entity_poly.pdbx_seq_one_letter_code
_entity_poly.pdbx_strand_id
1 'polypeptide(L)'
;MYHGDLERDADDDTWDPCIRNGNSAINIFLFAFTTQTTIGYGFRYPTDACPLVVMTMCVQFMIGVMCQTLMAGVIFAKLARPIKRYGFRYPTDACPLVVCVMCVQFMVGILCQTLMAGVIFAKLARPIKRAATIMFSKNAVICMRNGKLCLQFRVGDMRKSLLAEAHVRLQMIKKCITLEGETLPFHQFDMNVGYDTG
;
A
#
# COMPACT_ATOMS: atom_id res chain seq x y z
N MET A 1 -26.28 -10.07 -3.01
CA MET A 1 -27.44 -10.76 -2.41
C MET A 1 -27.49 -12.26 -2.67
N TYR A 2 -26.74 -12.82 -3.62
CA TYR A 2 -26.77 -14.27 -3.91
C TYR A 2 -25.98 -15.17 -2.94
N HIS A 3 -25.08 -14.61 -2.13
CA HIS A 3 -24.15 -15.36 -1.28
C HIS A 3 -24.57 -15.39 0.20
N GLY A 4 -25.68 -14.75 0.61
CA GLY A 4 -26.12 -14.79 2.02
C GLY A 4 -25.22 -14.05 3.04
N ASP A 5 -24.24 -13.26 2.58
CA ASP A 5 -23.27 -12.53 3.44
C ASP A 5 -23.90 -11.51 4.42
N LEU A 6 -25.20 -11.22 4.29
CA LEU A 6 -25.95 -10.31 5.16
C LEU A 6 -26.78 -11.05 6.23
N GLU A 7 -26.95 -12.35 6.08
CA GLU A 7 -27.85 -13.18 6.92
C GLU A 7 -27.10 -14.05 7.92
N ARG A 8 -25.77 -14.17 7.77
CA ARG A 8 -24.88 -14.93 8.65
C ARG A 8 -24.07 -14.00 9.56
N ASP A 9 -23.95 -14.40 10.82
CA ASP A 9 -23.11 -13.71 11.82
C ASP A 9 -21.63 -13.74 11.41
N ALA A 10 -20.91 -12.66 11.71
CA ALA A 10 -19.52 -12.44 11.30
C ALA A 10 -18.49 -13.37 11.98
N ASP A 11 -18.94 -14.23 12.90
CA ASP A 11 -18.12 -15.07 13.80
C ASP A 11 -18.25 -16.57 13.47
N ASP A 12 -18.89 -16.92 12.35
CA ASP A 12 -18.96 -18.30 11.86
C ASP A 12 -17.66 -18.68 11.13
N ASP A 13 -16.74 -19.35 11.84
CA ASP A 13 -15.43 -19.79 11.32
C ASP A 13 -15.52 -20.75 10.11
N THR A 14 -16.71 -21.29 9.83
CA THR A 14 -16.92 -22.22 8.70
C THR A 14 -17.33 -21.52 7.40
N TRP A 15 -17.54 -20.20 7.42
CA TRP A 15 -18.06 -19.43 6.29
C TRP A 15 -17.07 -18.35 5.83
N ASP A 16 -16.67 -18.40 4.56
CA ASP A 16 -15.86 -17.34 3.94
C ASP A 16 -16.76 -16.33 3.21
N PRO A 17 -16.90 -15.09 3.72
CA PRO A 17 -17.76 -14.07 3.11
C PRO A 17 -17.12 -13.49 1.85
N CYS A 18 -17.91 -13.06 0.86
CA CYS A 18 -17.36 -12.46 -0.37
C CYS A 18 -16.59 -11.15 -0.11
N ILE A 19 -17.01 -10.37 0.89
CA ILE A 19 -16.36 -9.13 1.33
C ILE A 19 -16.14 -9.23 2.83
N ARG A 20 -14.87 -9.24 3.26
CA ARG A 20 -14.54 -9.27 4.68
C ARG A 20 -15.05 -8.00 5.35
N ASN A 21 -15.78 -8.19 6.46
CA ASN A 21 -16.39 -7.12 7.25
C ASN A 21 -17.43 -6.27 6.47
N GLY A 22 -18.12 -6.92 5.53
CA GLY A 22 -19.20 -6.38 4.69
C GLY A 22 -20.62 -6.81 5.11
N ASN A 23 -20.84 -7.11 6.39
CA ASN A 23 -22.07 -7.70 6.94
C ASN A 23 -23.31 -6.76 7.00
N SER A 24 -23.23 -5.54 6.45
CA SER A 24 -24.34 -4.59 6.45
C SER A 24 -24.36 -3.80 5.15
N ALA A 25 -25.55 -3.37 4.72
CA ALA A 25 -25.71 -2.53 3.53
C ALA A 25 -24.85 -1.26 3.61
N ILE A 26 -24.71 -0.66 4.79
CA ILE A 26 -23.85 0.52 5.01
C ILE A 26 -22.37 0.16 4.85
N ASN A 27 -21.94 -1.00 5.35
CA ASN A 27 -20.55 -1.47 5.21
C ASN A 27 -20.19 -1.77 3.75
N ILE A 28 -21.10 -2.38 3.00
CA ILE A 28 -20.95 -2.63 1.57
C ILE A 28 -20.93 -1.30 0.79
N PHE A 29 -21.79 -0.34 1.14
CA PHE A 29 -21.79 1.00 0.54
C PHE A 29 -20.48 1.75 0.78
N LEU A 30 -19.99 1.78 2.02
CA LEU A 30 -18.71 2.40 2.37
C LEU A 30 -17.55 1.73 1.65
N PHE A 31 -17.55 0.40 1.56
CA PHE A 31 -16.58 -0.34 0.77
C PHE A 31 -16.62 0.11 -0.71
N ALA A 32 -17.79 0.10 -1.35
CA ALA A 32 -17.96 0.56 -2.73
C ALA A 32 -17.49 2.00 -2.94
N PHE A 33 -17.83 2.92 -2.02
CA PHE A 33 -17.38 4.32 -2.06
C PHE A 33 -15.85 4.42 -1.97
N THR A 34 -15.23 3.73 -1.01
CA THR A 34 -13.77 3.76 -0.84
C THR A 34 -13.02 3.09 -1.98
N THR A 35 -13.61 2.09 -2.63
CA THR A 35 -13.07 1.44 -3.82
C THR A 35 -13.18 2.37 -5.04
N GLN A 36 -14.33 3.03 -5.22
CA GLN A 36 -14.54 3.97 -6.33
C GLN A 36 -13.67 5.23 -6.21
N THR A 37 -13.48 5.75 -4.99
CA THR A 37 -12.60 6.89 -4.72
C THR A 37 -11.13 6.50 -4.57
N THR A 38 -10.80 5.21 -4.70
CA THR A 38 -9.45 4.66 -4.56
C THR A 38 -8.78 4.95 -3.20
N ILE A 39 -9.58 5.21 -2.15
CA ILE A 39 -9.09 5.49 -0.79
C ILE A 39 -8.58 4.20 -0.12
N GLY A 40 -9.34 3.10 -0.24
CA GLY A 40 -8.91 1.75 0.13
C GLY A 40 -8.32 1.60 1.54
N TYR A 41 -9.08 1.91 2.61
CA TYR A 41 -8.62 1.81 4.01
C TYR A 41 -8.09 0.43 4.45
N GLY A 42 -8.31 -0.63 3.67
CA GLY A 42 -7.79 -1.99 3.94
C GLY A 42 -8.57 -2.77 5.02
N PHE A 43 -9.47 -2.12 5.75
CA PHE A 43 -10.33 -2.75 6.75
C PHE A 43 -11.45 -3.62 6.15
N ARG A 44 -11.80 -3.39 4.87
CA ARG A 44 -12.77 -4.17 4.09
C ARG A 44 -12.12 -4.52 2.76
N TYR A 45 -12.17 -5.79 2.36
CA TYR A 45 -11.54 -6.28 1.13
C TYR A 45 -12.29 -7.49 0.57
N PRO A 46 -12.27 -7.69 -0.76
CA PRO A 46 -12.91 -8.84 -1.40
C PRO A 46 -12.08 -10.12 -1.14
N THR A 47 -12.76 -11.25 -1.01
CA THR A 47 -12.16 -12.58 -0.86
C THR A 47 -12.23 -13.36 -2.18
N ASP A 48 -11.51 -14.46 -2.25
CA ASP A 48 -11.47 -15.40 -3.38
C ASP A 48 -12.69 -16.34 -3.45
N ALA A 49 -13.52 -16.39 -2.40
CA ALA A 49 -14.76 -17.17 -2.37
C ALA A 49 -15.74 -16.79 -3.51
N CYS A 50 -15.73 -15.53 -3.95
CA CYS A 50 -16.69 -15.01 -4.92
C CYS A 50 -16.00 -14.21 -6.05
N PRO A 51 -15.48 -14.88 -7.09
CA PRO A 51 -14.85 -14.19 -8.23
C PRO A 51 -15.81 -13.27 -8.98
N LEU A 52 -17.12 -13.55 -8.92
CA LEU A 52 -18.16 -12.68 -9.46
C LEU A 52 -18.13 -11.28 -8.83
N VAL A 53 -17.79 -11.15 -7.53
CA VAL A 53 -17.71 -9.86 -6.85
C VAL A 53 -16.57 -9.03 -7.42
N VAL A 54 -15.41 -9.64 -7.67
CA VAL A 54 -14.28 -8.97 -8.32
C VAL A 54 -14.66 -8.49 -9.72
N MET A 55 -15.35 -9.32 -10.51
CA MET A 55 -15.84 -8.93 -11.84
C MET A 55 -16.83 -7.77 -11.77
N THR A 56 -17.79 -7.79 -10.83
CA THR A 56 -18.73 -6.67 -10.63
C THR A 56 -18.04 -5.39 -10.16
N MET A 57 -17.00 -5.48 -9.34
CA MET A 57 -16.19 -4.32 -8.92
C MET A 57 -15.46 -3.69 -10.12
N CYS A 58 -14.90 -4.50 -11.02
CA CYS A 58 -14.27 -4.00 -12.25
C CYS A 58 -15.27 -3.29 -13.16
N VAL A 59 -16.44 -3.88 -13.37
CA VAL A 59 -17.52 -3.27 -14.18
C VAL A 59 -18.05 -1.99 -13.51
N GLN A 60 -18.26 -2.01 -12.19
CA GLN A 60 -18.65 -0.85 -11.40
C GLN A 60 -17.63 0.28 -11.48
N PHE A 61 -16.33 -0.03 -11.50
CA PHE A 61 -15.28 0.96 -11.67
C PHE A 61 -15.30 1.59 -13.07
N MET A 62 -15.44 0.77 -14.12
CA MET A 62 -15.56 1.25 -15.50
C MET A 62 -16.76 2.18 -15.68
N ILE A 63 -17.93 1.77 -15.16
CA ILE A 63 -19.16 2.59 -15.20
C ILE A 63 -19.00 3.84 -14.33
N GLY A 64 -18.39 3.73 -13.15
CA GLY A 64 -18.14 4.84 -12.25
C GLY A 64 -17.29 5.94 -12.87
N VAL A 65 -16.19 5.56 -13.53
CA VAL A 65 -15.31 6.50 -14.25
C VAL A 65 -16.05 7.12 -15.44
N MET A 66 -16.78 6.33 -16.24
CA MET A 66 -17.57 6.84 -17.36
C MET A 66 -18.62 7.86 -16.91
N CYS A 67 -19.37 7.54 -15.85
CA CYS A 67 -20.36 8.45 -15.26
C CYS A 67 -19.71 9.72 -14.69
N GLN A 68 -18.55 9.63 -14.04
CA GLN A 68 -17.81 10.80 -13.56
C GLN A 68 -17.37 11.72 -14.71
N THR A 69 -16.84 11.14 -15.79
CA THR A 69 -16.46 11.91 -16.99
C THR A 69 -17.67 12.58 -17.63
N LEU A 70 -18.79 11.86 -17.75
CA LEU A 70 -20.03 12.42 -18.30
C LEU A 70 -20.65 13.50 -17.39
N MET A 71 -20.66 13.31 -16.07
CA MET A 71 -21.15 14.32 -15.13
C MET A 71 -20.29 15.57 -15.17
N ALA A 72 -18.96 15.44 -15.18
CA ALA A 72 -18.05 16.57 -15.35
C ALA A 72 -18.29 17.29 -16.69
N GLY A 73 -18.48 16.54 -17.77
CA GLY A 73 -18.80 17.07 -19.10
C GLY A 73 -20.16 17.78 -19.16
N VAL A 74 -21.20 17.25 -18.50
CA VAL A 74 -22.54 17.86 -18.44
C VAL A 74 -22.56 19.06 -17.51
N ILE A 75 -21.85 19.03 -16.38
CA ILE A 75 -21.69 20.18 -15.49
C ILE A 75 -20.96 21.28 -16.25
N PHE A 76 -19.87 20.96 -16.95
CA PHE A 76 -19.17 21.90 -17.81
C PHE A 76 -20.09 22.42 -18.93
N ALA A 77 -20.84 21.55 -19.61
CA ALA A 77 -21.79 21.95 -20.65
C ALA A 77 -22.94 22.81 -20.10
N LYS A 78 -23.42 22.56 -18.87
CA LYS A 78 -24.42 23.39 -18.18
C LYS A 78 -23.84 24.72 -17.71
N LEU A 79 -22.59 24.75 -17.25
CA LEU A 79 -21.85 25.98 -16.95
C LEU A 79 -21.52 26.76 -18.24
N ALA A 80 -21.40 26.06 -19.37
CA ALA A 80 -21.22 26.63 -20.71
C ALA A 80 -22.54 27.02 -21.39
N ARG A 81 -23.71 26.64 -20.85
CA ARG A 81 -25.01 27.16 -21.33
C ARG A 81 -25.13 28.62 -20.89
N PRO A 82 -25.28 29.58 -21.82
CA PRO A 82 -25.33 30.99 -21.49
C PRO A 82 -26.65 31.34 -20.78
N ILE A 83 -26.58 31.74 -19.51
CA ILE A 83 -27.69 32.40 -18.82
C ILE A 83 -27.71 33.85 -19.30
N LYS A 84 -28.82 34.34 -19.87
CA LYS A 84 -29.03 35.77 -20.15
C LYS A 84 -29.16 36.55 -18.83
N ARG A 85 -28.05 36.80 -18.15
CA ARG A 85 -27.88 37.86 -17.14
C ARG A 85 -26.44 38.39 -17.25
N TYR A 86 -26.31 39.70 -17.18
CA TYR A 86 -25.08 40.46 -17.42
C TYR A 86 -23.83 39.82 -16.76
N GLY A 87 -22.88 39.39 -17.60
CA GLY A 87 -21.48 39.18 -17.24
C GLY A 87 -21.05 37.79 -16.76
N PHE A 88 -20.86 36.83 -17.67
CA PHE A 88 -19.97 35.67 -17.45
C PHE A 88 -19.30 35.24 -18.77
N ARG A 89 -17.98 35.01 -18.75
CA ARG A 89 -17.11 34.76 -19.92
C ARG A 89 -17.07 33.25 -20.26
N TYR A 90 -17.35 32.91 -21.51
CA TYR A 90 -17.14 31.58 -22.09
C TYR A 90 -15.92 31.62 -23.04
N PRO A 91 -15.20 30.50 -23.25
CA PRO A 91 -14.14 30.45 -24.25
C PRO A 91 -14.78 30.58 -25.63
N THR A 92 -14.68 31.76 -26.22
CA THR A 92 -15.07 32.01 -27.61
C THR A 92 -13.95 31.58 -28.55
N ASP A 93 -14.30 31.16 -29.78
CA ASP A 93 -13.36 30.89 -30.87
C ASP A 93 -12.49 32.11 -31.24
N ALA A 94 -12.81 33.29 -30.68
CA ALA A 94 -12.02 34.51 -30.76
C ALA A 94 -10.63 34.40 -30.07
N CYS A 95 -10.46 33.47 -29.13
CA CYS A 95 -9.21 33.30 -28.40
C CYS A 95 -8.81 31.82 -28.27
N PRO A 96 -8.12 31.25 -29.28
CA PRO A 96 -7.62 29.86 -29.23
C PRO A 96 -6.71 29.57 -28.01
N LEU A 97 -6.14 30.62 -27.42
CA LEU A 97 -5.33 30.54 -26.21
C LEU A 97 -6.08 29.91 -25.01
N VAL A 98 -7.39 30.12 -24.88
CA VAL A 98 -8.16 29.54 -23.75
C VAL A 98 -8.32 28.03 -23.90
N VAL A 99 -8.56 27.56 -25.13
CA VAL A 99 -8.62 26.12 -25.45
C VAL A 99 -7.26 25.47 -25.18
N CYS A 100 -6.17 26.12 -25.61
CA CYS A 100 -4.81 25.65 -25.32
C CYS A 100 -4.52 25.55 -23.81
N VAL A 101 -4.90 26.55 -23.02
CA VAL A 101 -4.71 26.53 -21.56
C VAL A 101 -5.51 25.41 -20.91
N MET A 102 -6.74 25.15 -21.33
CA MET A 102 -7.55 24.04 -20.81
C MET A 102 -6.97 22.67 -21.16
N CYS A 103 -6.47 22.49 -22.39
CA CYS A 103 -5.77 21.27 -22.79
C CYS A 103 -4.51 21.05 -21.94
N VAL A 104 -3.71 22.10 -21.73
CA VAL A 104 -2.51 22.03 -20.87
C VAL A 104 -2.89 21.71 -19.43
N GLN A 105 -3.94 22.34 -18.88
CA GLN A 105 -4.44 22.05 -17.54
C GLN A 105 -4.89 20.59 -17.38
N PHE A 106 -5.54 20.02 -18.40
CA PHE A 106 -5.96 18.62 -18.40
C PHE A 106 -4.76 17.66 -18.45
N MET A 107 -3.78 17.94 -19.32
CA MET A 107 -2.55 17.15 -19.42
C MET A 107 -1.77 17.16 -18.11
N VAL A 108 -1.63 18.33 -17.48
CA VAL A 108 -0.98 18.48 -16.16
C VAL A 108 -1.79 17.76 -15.08
N GLY A 109 -3.11 17.83 -15.11
CA GLY A 109 -3.99 17.13 -14.17
C GLY A 109 -3.79 15.62 -14.21
N ILE A 110 -3.80 15.02 -15.41
CA ILE A 110 -3.57 13.57 -15.58
C ILE A 110 -2.16 13.17 -15.17
N LEU A 111 -1.16 13.98 -15.52
CA LEU A 111 0.22 13.73 -15.11
C LEU A 111 0.36 13.71 -13.58
N CYS A 112 -0.20 14.69 -12.88
CA CYS A 112 -0.17 14.73 -11.42
C CYS A 112 -0.91 13.53 -10.79
N GLN A 113 -2.06 13.14 -11.34
CA GLN A 113 -2.85 12.01 -10.84
C GLN A 113 -2.11 10.68 -11.01
N THR A 114 -1.49 10.45 -12.17
CA THR A 114 -0.69 9.23 -12.44
C THR A 114 0.55 9.17 -11.56
N LEU A 115 1.24 10.29 -11.34
CA LEU A 115 2.38 10.37 -10.42
C LEU A 115 1.97 10.07 -8.98
N MET A 116 0.86 10.64 -8.50
CA MET A 116 0.37 10.40 -7.15
C MET A 116 0.02 8.91 -6.94
N ALA A 117 -0.69 8.30 -7.88
CA ALA A 117 -1.00 6.87 -7.85
C ALA A 117 0.27 6.01 -7.85
N GLY A 118 1.25 6.36 -8.68
CA GLY A 118 2.55 5.67 -8.72
C GLY A 118 3.32 5.75 -7.41
N VAL A 119 3.35 6.92 -6.76
CA VAL A 119 4.01 7.11 -5.46
C VAL A 119 3.30 6.32 -4.35
N ILE A 120 1.97 6.32 -4.34
CA ILE A 120 1.18 5.54 -3.38
C ILE A 120 1.45 4.04 -3.58
N PHE A 121 1.37 3.55 -4.82
CA PHE A 121 1.67 2.15 -5.13
C PHE A 121 3.11 1.79 -4.74
N ALA A 122 4.10 2.62 -5.05
CA ALA A 122 5.48 2.41 -4.63
C ALA A 122 5.63 2.38 -3.10
N LYS A 123 4.88 3.20 -2.36
CA LYS A 123 4.89 3.20 -0.89
C LYS A 123 4.22 1.96 -0.30
N LEU A 124 3.18 1.43 -0.94
CA LEU A 124 2.49 0.19 -0.55
C LEU A 124 3.29 -1.06 -0.94
N ALA A 125 3.97 -1.03 -2.08
CA ALA A 125 4.83 -2.10 -2.56
C ALA A 125 6.10 -2.25 -1.72
N ARG A 126 6.54 -1.20 -1.01
CA ARG A 126 7.62 -1.31 -0.02
C ARG A 126 7.18 -2.26 1.10
N PRO A 127 7.89 -3.37 1.32
CA PRO A 127 7.53 -4.35 2.35
C PRO A 127 7.89 -3.82 3.74
N ILE A 128 7.10 -2.88 4.26
CA ILE A 128 7.30 -2.19 5.55
C ILE A 128 7.28 -3.17 6.75
N LYS A 129 6.72 -4.38 6.59
CA LYS A 129 6.49 -5.32 7.69
C LYS A 129 7.42 -6.54 7.75
N ARG A 130 8.42 -6.69 6.87
CA ARG A 130 9.31 -7.88 6.89
C ARG A 130 10.16 -7.97 8.16
N ALA A 131 10.63 -6.84 8.70
CA ALA A 131 11.43 -6.86 9.94
C ALA A 131 10.60 -7.14 11.21
N ALA A 132 9.28 -6.93 11.17
CA ALA A 132 8.40 -7.13 12.32
C ALA A 132 8.07 -8.61 12.60
N THR A 133 8.34 -9.51 11.65
CA THR A 133 8.10 -10.96 11.81
C THR A 133 9.34 -11.73 12.25
N ILE A 134 10.52 -11.10 12.26
CA ILE A 134 11.77 -11.71 12.70
C ILE A 134 11.97 -11.41 14.19
N MET A 135 12.04 -12.45 15.00
CA MET A 135 12.23 -12.36 16.45
C MET A 135 13.62 -12.82 16.85
N PHE A 136 14.25 -12.08 17.75
CA PHE A 136 15.52 -12.44 18.39
C PHE A 136 15.27 -12.96 19.81
N SER A 137 16.12 -13.89 20.27
CA SER A 137 16.15 -14.29 21.67
C SER A 137 16.52 -13.11 22.57
N LYS A 138 15.83 -13.00 23.72
CA LYS A 138 16.10 -11.92 24.71
C LYS A 138 17.53 -11.94 25.24
N ASN A 139 18.12 -13.13 25.37
CA ASN A 139 19.44 -13.33 25.93
C ASN A 139 20.33 -14.06 24.91
N ALA A 140 21.58 -13.62 24.79
CA ALA A 140 22.64 -14.39 24.16
C ALA A 140 23.40 -15.17 25.24
N VAL A 141 23.89 -16.36 24.90
CA VAL A 141 24.62 -17.22 25.83
C VAL A 141 25.98 -17.60 25.26
N ILE A 142 26.97 -17.73 26.14
CA ILE A 142 28.29 -18.25 25.81
C ILE A 142 28.39 -19.65 26.37
N CYS A 143 28.66 -20.64 25.52
CA CYS A 143 28.87 -22.00 25.98
C CYS A 143 29.88 -22.75 25.11
N MET A 144 30.37 -23.88 25.63
CA MET A 144 31.27 -24.76 24.91
C MET A 144 30.48 -25.65 23.96
N ARG A 145 30.81 -25.63 22.66
CA ARG A 145 30.25 -26.51 21.63
C ARG A 145 31.37 -27.06 20.77
N ASN A 146 31.46 -28.39 20.66
CA ASN A 146 32.55 -29.09 19.94
C ASN A 146 33.96 -28.63 20.37
N GLY A 147 34.18 -28.41 21.67
CA GLY A 147 35.47 -27.98 22.22
C GLY A 147 35.85 -26.51 21.99
N LYS A 148 34.97 -25.71 21.37
CA LYS A 148 35.19 -24.28 21.14
C LYS A 148 34.17 -23.45 21.93
N LEU A 149 34.61 -22.27 22.39
CA LEU A 149 33.74 -21.30 23.04
C LEU A 149 32.92 -20.57 21.98
N CYS A 150 31.59 -20.65 22.05
CA CYS A 150 30.69 -20.08 21.05
C CYS A 150 29.66 -19.15 21.70
N LEU A 151 29.48 -17.97 21.10
CA LEU A 151 28.36 -17.07 21.38
C LEU A 151 27.14 -17.55 20.57
N GLN A 152 26.01 -17.76 21.22
CA GLN A 152 24.78 -18.24 20.60
C GLN A 152 23.59 -17.35 20.95
N PHE A 153 22.78 -17.06 19.93
CA PHE A 153 21.48 -16.40 20.04
C PHE A 153 20.53 -17.06 19.04
N ARG A 154 19.22 -16.97 19.27
CA ARG A 154 18.22 -17.55 18.38
C ARG A 154 17.54 -16.45 17.56
N VAL A 155 17.31 -16.75 16.30
CA VAL A 155 16.51 -15.94 15.38
C VAL A 155 15.40 -16.83 14.84
N GLY A 156 14.16 -16.34 14.84
CA GLY A 156 13.01 -17.06 14.31
C GLY A 156 12.15 -16.18 13.43
N ASP A 157 11.60 -16.75 12.36
CA ASP A 157 10.56 -16.12 11.55
C ASP A 157 9.18 -16.59 12.03
N MET A 158 8.32 -15.65 12.41
CA MET A 158 6.97 -15.93 12.89
C MET A 158 5.97 -16.16 11.73
N ARG A 159 6.42 -16.07 10.47
CA ARG A 159 5.58 -16.26 9.28
C ARG A 159 5.63 -17.70 8.75
N LYS A 160 4.51 -18.18 8.19
CA LYS A 160 4.43 -19.50 7.52
C LYS A 160 5.11 -19.56 6.15
N SER A 161 5.40 -18.42 5.52
CA SER A 161 6.08 -18.36 4.21
C SER A 161 7.59 -18.39 4.39
N LEU A 162 8.31 -19.14 3.56
CA LEU A 162 9.77 -19.19 3.58
C LEU A 162 10.37 -17.82 3.22
N LEU A 163 11.35 -17.36 4.00
CA LEU A 163 12.16 -16.19 3.66
C LEU A 163 13.20 -16.59 2.61
N ALA A 164 13.08 -16.07 1.38
CA ALA A 164 14.12 -16.23 0.38
C ALA A 164 15.38 -15.41 0.78
N GLU A 165 16.57 -16.01 0.65
CA GLU A 165 17.88 -15.39 0.91
C GLU A 165 18.05 -14.78 2.31
N ALA A 166 17.85 -15.59 3.35
CA ALA A 166 18.12 -15.17 4.73
C ALA A 166 19.63 -15.15 5.02
N HIS A 167 20.21 -13.96 5.17
CA HIS A 167 21.60 -13.78 5.60
C HIS A 167 21.66 -13.07 6.96
N VAL A 168 22.53 -13.54 7.86
CA VAL A 168 22.75 -12.97 9.18
C VAL A 168 24.12 -12.32 9.24
N ARG A 169 24.19 -11.10 9.77
CA ARG A 169 25.45 -10.41 10.11
C ARG A 169 25.44 -10.07 11.59
N LEU A 170 26.61 -10.14 12.22
CA LEU A 170 26.78 -9.89 13.64
C LEU A 170 27.90 -8.88 13.83
N GLN A 171 27.64 -7.78 14.53
CA GLN A 171 28.63 -6.74 14.78
C GLN A 171 28.80 -6.50 16.28
N MET A 172 30.04 -6.32 16.73
CA MET A 172 30.37 -5.88 18.07
C MET A 172 30.64 -4.37 18.05
N ILE A 173 29.85 -3.60 18.80
CA ILE A 173 30.05 -2.15 18.92
C ILE A 173 30.83 -1.87 20.19
N LYS A 174 32.04 -1.31 20.06
CA LYS A 174 32.90 -0.95 21.20
C LYS A 174 33.64 0.35 20.90
N LYS A 175 33.83 1.18 21.93
CA LYS A 175 34.74 2.32 21.86
C LYS A 175 36.17 1.83 21.62
N CYS A 176 36.84 2.36 20.60
CA CYS A 176 38.26 2.11 20.36
C CYS A 176 39.01 3.43 20.14
N ILE A 177 40.33 3.39 20.35
CA ILE A 177 41.23 4.50 20.06
C ILE A 177 42.18 4.01 18.98
N THR A 178 42.29 4.73 17.86
CA THR A 178 43.18 4.35 16.76
C THR A 178 44.64 4.57 17.16
N LEU A 179 45.56 4.02 16.36
CA LEU A 179 46.99 4.23 16.56
C LEU A 179 47.39 5.70 16.40
N GLU A 180 46.62 6.49 15.63
CA GLU A 180 46.81 7.95 15.52
C GLU A 180 46.20 8.73 16.69
N GLY A 181 45.59 8.07 17.67
CA GLY A 181 44.98 8.70 18.85
C GLY A 181 43.53 9.16 18.64
N GLU A 182 42.89 8.81 17.52
CA GLU A 182 41.49 9.14 17.26
C GLU A 182 40.56 8.28 18.11
N THR A 183 39.61 8.90 18.82
CA THR A 183 38.65 8.18 19.65
C THR A 183 37.37 7.90 18.86
N LEU A 184 37.10 6.63 18.57
CA LEU A 184 35.91 6.17 17.87
C LEU A 184 34.87 5.65 18.88
N PRO A 185 33.82 6.41 19.22
CA PRO A 185 32.88 6.04 20.29
C PRO A 185 32.04 4.79 19.97
N PHE A 186 31.73 4.55 18.68
CA PHE A 186 30.87 3.45 18.23
C PHE A 186 31.52 2.66 17.09
N HIS A 187 32.76 2.19 17.28
CA HIS A 187 33.41 1.37 16.26
C HIS A 187 32.74 0.00 16.16
N GLN A 188 32.42 -0.41 14.93
CA GLN A 188 31.73 -1.66 14.62
C GLN A 188 32.76 -2.69 14.15
N PHE A 189 32.93 -3.76 14.91
CA PHE A 189 33.75 -4.90 14.55
C PHE A 189 32.86 -6.02 14.03
N ASP A 190 33.11 -6.49 12.80
CA ASP A 190 32.35 -7.60 12.23
C ASP A 190 32.72 -8.92 12.93
N MET A 191 31.72 -9.69 13.35
CA MET A 191 31.89 -11.00 13.99
C MET A 191 31.50 -12.09 13.01
N ASN A 192 32.43 -13.00 12.72
CA ASN A 192 32.20 -14.08 11.77
C ASN A 192 31.13 -15.06 12.29
N VAL A 193 30.04 -15.20 11.54
CA VAL A 193 28.93 -16.13 11.79
C VAL A 193 28.81 -17.21 10.70
N GLY A 194 29.86 -17.41 9.89
CA GLY A 194 29.92 -18.43 8.84
C GLY A 194 29.59 -17.94 7.44
N TYR A 195 29.73 -16.63 7.17
CA TYR A 195 29.42 -16.02 5.86
C TYR A 195 30.23 -16.63 4.70
N ASP A 196 31.47 -17.06 4.96
CA ASP A 196 32.37 -17.60 3.93
C ASP A 196 32.12 -19.08 3.58
N THR A 197 31.23 -19.74 4.33
CA THR A 197 30.97 -21.19 4.22
C THR A 197 29.53 -21.54 3.82
N GLY A 198 28.69 -20.53 3.55
CA GLY A 198 27.25 -20.66 3.29
C GLY A 198 26.84 -20.21 1.90
#